data_AF-A0A9E2UB40-F1
#
_entry.id   AF-A0A9E2UB40-F1
#
_cell.length_a   1.000
_cell.length_b   1.000
_cell.length_c   1.000
_cell.angle_alpha   90.00
_cell.angle_beta   90.00
_cell.angle_gamma   90.00
#
_symmetry.space_group_name_H-M   'P 1'
#
loop_
_entity.id
_entity.type
_entity.pdbx_description
1 polymer ?
#
loop_
_entity_poly.entity_id
_entity_poly.type
_entity_poly.pdbx_seq_one_letter_code
_entity_poly.pdbx_strand_id
1 'polypeptide(L)'
;MSDGEQQAGMYRSRFARLELRAEVKQGEPVDYFVTSGGKRLAAAPASLPETAVGCAATKKMPAPGAPASPCTGQGFTVVIAHSGDQRLALLYARDGSAWRFCSAGTF
;
A
#
# COMPACT_ATOMS: atom_id res chain seq x y z
N MET A 1 13.76 7.46 18.97
CA MET A 1 12.84 7.64 17.84
C MET A 1 11.53 8.18 18.41
N SER A 2 10.92 9.17 17.78
CA SER A 2 9.68 9.78 18.26
C SER A 2 8.46 8.99 17.79
N ASP A 3 7.48 8.78 18.66
CA ASP A 3 6.22 8.17 18.28
C ASP A 3 5.44 9.06 17.29
N GLY A 4 4.54 8.44 16.53
CA GLY A 4 3.69 9.11 15.54
C GLY A 4 3.95 8.66 14.10
N GLU A 5 3.34 9.38 13.15
CA GLU A 5 3.52 9.10 11.74
C GLU A 5 4.89 9.57 11.24
N GLN A 6 5.63 8.67 10.60
CA GLN A 6 6.92 8.97 9.99
C GLN A 6 6.93 8.57 8.52
N GLN A 7 7.59 9.35 7.67
CA GLN A 7 7.78 8.97 6.28
C GLN A 7 8.81 7.84 6.18
N ALA A 8 8.40 6.70 5.64
CA ALA A 8 9.25 5.52 5.45
C ALA A 8 9.71 5.35 4.00
N GLY A 9 9.01 5.95 3.03
CA GLY A 9 9.38 5.87 1.63
C GLY A 9 8.52 6.74 0.72
N MET A 10 8.91 6.83 -0.55
CA MET A 10 8.15 7.59 -1.54
C MET A 10 8.16 6.85 -2.87
N TYR A 11 6.97 6.76 -3.48
CA TYR A 11 6.77 6.31 -4.84
C TYR A 11 6.37 7.52 -5.70
N ARG A 12 7.14 7.79 -6.75
CA ARG A 12 6.86 8.88 -7.69
C ARG A 12 6.76 8.31 -9.11
N SER A 13 5.65 8.57 -9.78
CA SER A 13 5.45 8.31 -11.20
C SER A 13 4.97 9.57 -11.91
N ARG A 14 4.81 9.50 -13.24
CA ARG A 14 4.17 10.60 -14.00
C ARG A 14 2.71 10.85 -13.62
N PHE A 15 2.06 9.88 -12.97
CA PHE A 15 0.64 9.92 -12.68
C PHE A 15 0.32 10.20 -11.20
N ALA A 16 1.29 9.97 -10.31
CA ALA A 16 1.05 10.02 -8.87
C ALA A 16 2.35 10.24 -8.09
N ARG A 17 2.21 10.90 -6.93
CA ARG A 17 3.19 10.89 -5.86
C ARG A 17 2.52 10.28 -4.63
N LEU A 18 3.00 9.11 -4.23
CA LEU A 18 2.52 8.38 -3.07
C LEU A 18 3.64 8.30 -2.05
N GLU A 19 3.31 8.45 -0.78
CA GLU A 19 4.25 8.38 0.32
C GLU A 19 3.89 7.20 1.21
N LEU A 20 4.86 6.33 1.46
CA LEU A 20 4.74 5.29 2.46
C LEU A 20 5.05 5.93 3.82
N ARG A 21 4.11 5.81 4.74
CA ARG A 21 4.26 6.24 6.13
C ARG A 21 4.18 5.06 7.07
N ALA A 22 4.94 5.13 8.14
CA ALA A 22 4.89 4.22 9.27
C ALA A 22 4.17 4.90 10.44
N GLU A 23 3.26 4.21 11.10
CA GLU A 23 2.84 4.55 12.46
C GLU A 23 3.87 3.96 13.42
N VAL A 24 4.55 4.80 14.19
CA VAL A 24 5.58 4.38 15.15
C VAL A 24 5.04 4.51 16.57
N LYS A 25 5.14 3.44 17.36
CA LYS A 25 4.80 3.42 18.79
C LYS A 25 5.97 2.87 19.58
N GLN A 26 6.33 3.54 20.67
CA GLN A 26 7.50 3.23 21.49
C GLN A 26 8.79 3.08 20.67
N GLY A 27 8.92 3.88 19.61
CA GLY A 27 10.07 3.83 18.71
C GLY A 27 10.07 2.68 17.69
N GLU A 28 9.07 1.80 17.68
CA GLU A 28 8.94 0.70 16.73
C GLU A 28 7.79 0.95 15.72
N PRO A 29 7.98 0.68 14.42
CA PRO A 29 6.92 0.82 13.44
C PRO A 29 5.88 -0.30 13.58
N VAL A 30 4.65 0.06 13.92
CA VAL A 30 3.55 -0.87 14.19
C VAL A 30 2.58 -1.05 13.02
N ASP A 31 2.53 -0.09 12.09
CA ASP A 31 1.72 -0.19 10.86
C ASP A 31 2.37 0.64 9.76
N TYR A 32 2.13 0.25 8.51
CA TYR A 32 2.54 1.01 7.33
C TYR A 32 1.35 1.25 6.42
N PHE A 33 1.24 2.49 5.95
CA PHE A 33 0.15 2.91 5.08
C PHE A 33 0.63 3.88 4.01
N VAL A 34 -0.16 4.00 2.95
CA VAL A 34 0.13 4.92 1.85
C VAL A 34 -0.68 6.21 2.03
N THR A 35 -0.05 7.32 1.70
CA THR A 35 -0.69 8.63 1.59
C THR A 35 -0.51 9.23 0.19
N SER A 36 -1.44 10.07 -0.21
CA SER A 36 -1.35 10.92 -1.41
C SER A 36 -1.66 12.35 -0.99
N GLY A 37 -0.80 13.31 -1.37
CA GLY A 37 -0.97 14.72 -0.97
C GLY A 37 -1.05 14.91 0.55
N GLY A 38 -0.34 14.09 1.33
CA GLY A 38 -0.34 14.13 2.80
C GLY A 38 -1.58 13.51 3.48
N LYS A 39 -2.52 12.93 2.72
CA LYS A 39 -3.70 12.25 3.27
C LYS A 39 -3.60 10.74 3.08
N ARG A 40 -3.95 9.96 4.10
CA ARG A 40 -4.08 8.50 3.98
C ARG A 40 -5.10 8.17 2.89
N LEU A 41 -4.76 7.18 2.06
CA LEU A 41 -5.65 6.80 0.96
C LEU A 41 -7.00 6.32 1.52
N ALA A 42 -8.08 6.73 0.85
CA ALA A 42 -9.41 6.23 1.18
C ALA A 42 -9.43 4.72 0.91
N ALA A 43 -9.91 3.93 1.88
CA ALA A 43 -10.01 2.49 1.71
C ALA A 43 -10.84 2.16 0.48
N ALA A 44 -10.28 1.35 -0.42
CA ALA A 44 -11.00 0.82 -1.56
C ALA A 44 -12.12 -0.14 -1.07
N PRO A 45 -13.13 -0.41 -1.91
CA PRO A 45 -14.16 -1.39 -1.59
C PRO A 45 -13.55 -2.75 -1.24
N ALA A 46 -14.24 -3.53 -0.41
CA ALA A 46 -13.77 -4.87 0.01
C ALA A 46 -13.54 -5.80 -1.19
N SER A 47 -14.33 -5.66 -2.24
CA SER A 47 -14.09 -6.29 -3.54
C SER A 47 -13.38 -5.32 -4.47
N LEU A 48 -12.12 -5.64 -4.80
CA LEU A 48 -11.38 -4.87 -5.79
C LEU A 48 -11.78 -5.27 -7.22
N PRO A 49 -11.73 -4.33 -8.19
CA PRO A 49 -11.97 -4.63 -9.60
C PRO A 49 -11.01 -5.71 -10.12
N GLU A 50 -11.45 -6.52 -11.10
CA GLU A 50 -10.62 -7.54 -11.74
C GLU A 50 -9.34 -6.98 -12.35
N THR A 51 -9.37 -5.73 -12.83
CA THR A 51 -8.20 -5.01 -13.35
C THR A 51 -7.11 -4.85 -12.28
N ALA A 52 -7.47 -4.69 -11.00
CA ALA A 52 -6.54 -4.62 -9.89
C ALA A 52 -5.89 -5.99 -9.62
N VAL A 53 -6.69 -7.07 -9.70
CA VAL A 53 -6.20 -8.45 -9.56
C VAL A 53 -5.23 -8.80 -10.71
N GLY A 54 -5.60 -8.50 -11.95
CA GLY A 54 -4.74 -8.73 -13.11
C GLY A 54 -3.46 -7.89 -13.10
N CYS A 55 -3.53 -6.65 -12.61
CA CYS A 55 -2.35 -5.80 -12.45
C CYS A 55 -1.39 -6.37 -11.39
N ALA A 56 -1.90 -6.82 -10.24
CA ALA A 56 -1.11 -7.46 -9.21
C ALA A 56 -0.39 -8.71 -9.75
N ALA A 57 -1.11 -9.60 -10.46
CA ALA A 57 -0.54 -10.79 -11.07
C ALA A 57 0.58 -10.44 -12.07
N THR A 58 0.37 -9.44 -12.92
CA THR A 58 1.38 -8.95 -13.88
C THR A 58 2.63 -8.41 -13.18
N LYS A 59 2.47 -7.81 -12.00
CA LYS A 59 3.57 -7.34 -11.15
C LYS A 59 4.13 -8.42 -10.23
N LYS A 60 3.73 -9.69 -10.41
CA LYS A 60 4.15 -10.84 -9.59
C LYS A 60 3.80 -10.67 -8.11
N MET A 61 2.74 -9.94 -7.82
CA MET A 61 2.18 -9.80 -6.48
C MET A 61 1.05 -10.82 -6.29
N PRO A 62 0.81 -11.28 -5.05
CA PRO A 62 -0.35 -12.11 -4.76
C PRO A 62 -1.64 -11.35 -5.05
N ALA A 63 -2.70 -12.10 -5.37
CA ALA A 63 -4.01 -11.53 -5.55
C ALA A 63 -4.42 -10.72 -4.31
N PRO A 64 -4.90 -9.48 -4.48
CA PRO A 64 -5.38 -8.71 -3.35
C PRO A 64 -6.64 -9.37 -2.77
N GLY A 65 -6.73 -9.37 -1.45
CA GLY A 65 -7.77 -10.06 -0.70
C GLY A 65 -7.93 -9.46 0.69
N ALA A 66 -8.05 -10.30 1.72
CA ALA A 66 -8.07 -9.82 3.09
C ALA A 66 -6.75 -9.08 3.43
N PRO A 67 -6.80 -7.83 3.91
CA PRO A 67 -5.61 -7.07 4.25
C PRO A 67 -4.91 -7.66 5.48
N ALA A 68 -3.58 -7.73 5.43
CA ALA A 68 -2.76 -8.02 6.60
C ALA A 68 -2.88 -6.88 7.61
N SER A 69 -3.20 -7.22 8.87
CA SER A 69 -3.28 -6.28 9.98
C SER A 69 -2.51 -6.82 11.19
N PRO A 70 -1.45 -6.16 11.65
CA PRO A 70 -0.88 -4.91 11.11
C PRO A 70 -0.14 -5.11 9.77
N CYS A 71 -0.03 -4.05 8.96
CA CYS A 71 0.79 -4.09 7.76
C CYS A 71 2.25 -3.80 8.11
N THR A 72 3.04 -4.84 8.32
CA THR A 72 4.49 -4.73 8.59
C THR A 72 5.29 -5.66 7.68
N GLY A 73 6.58 -5.36 7.49
CA GLY A 73 7.46 -6.14 6.64
C GLY A 73 8.86 -5.55 6.47
N GLN A 74 9.75 -6.29 5.82
CA GLN A 74 11.14 -5.88 5.53
C GLN A 74 11.28 -5.15 4.19
N GLY A 75 10.17 -4.96 3.47
CA GLY A 75 10.13 -4.27 2.18
C GLY A 75 8.71 -3.97 1.78
N PHE A 76 8.51 -2.94 0.98
CA PHE A 76 7.19 -2.49 0.59
C PHE A 76 7.16 -2.21 -0.91
N THR A 77 6.02 -2.46 -1.53
CA THR A 77 5.76 -2.06 -2.90
C THR A 77 4.33 -1.57 -3.04
N VAL A 78 4.14 -0.62 -3.95
CA VAL A 78 2.82 -0.11 -4.29
C VAL A 78 2.56 -0.45 -5.76
N VAL A 79 1.51 -1.21 -6.01
CA VAL A 79 1.02 -1.49 -7.36
C VAL A 79 -0.05 -0.48 -7.70
N ILE A 80 0.09 0.19 -8.86
CA ILE A 80 -0.91 1.13 -9.36
C ILE A 80 -1.74 0.43 -10.41
N ALA A 81 -3.01 0.17 -10.10
CA ALA A 81 -3.99 -0.37 -11.02
C ALA A 81 -4.91 0.72 -11.55
N HIS A 82 -5.26 0.62 -12.83
CA HIS A 82 -6.18 1.53 -13.50
C HIS A 82 -7.49 0.78 -13.75
N SER A 83 -8.61 1.36 -13.33
CA SER A 83 -9.95 0.82 -13.52
C SER A 83 -10.85 1.91 -14.08
N GLY A 84 -10.91 2.00 -15.41
CA GLY A 84 -11.49 3.16 -16.09
C GLY A 84 -10.76 4.44 -15.68
N ASP A 85 -11.52 5.42 -15.19
CA ASP A 85 -10.98 6.69 -14.69
C ASP A 85 -10.41 6.62 -13.27
N GLN A 86 -10.68 5.53 -12.54
CA GLN A 86 -10.19 5.36 -11.18
C GLN A 86 -8.78 4.79 -11.13
N ARG A 87 -7.96 5.35 -10.25
CA ARG A 87 -6.63 4.83 -9.92
C ARG A 87 -6.65 4.23 -8.53
N LEU A 88 -6.16 3.01 -8.43
CA LEU A 88 -6.06 2.26 -7.18
C LEU A 88 -4.58 2.04 -6.88
N ALA A 89 -4.16 2.40 -5.67
CA ALA A 89 -2.87 2.00 -5.12
C ALA A 89 -3.09 0.81 -4.21
N LEU A 90 -2.39 -0.29 -4.49
CA LEU A 90 -2.38 -1.51 -3.69
C LEU A 90 -1.04 -1.59 -2.97
N LEU A 91 -1.06 -1.50 -1.64
CA LEU A 91 0.12 -1.66 -0.80
C LEU A 91 0.35 -3.14 -0.51
N TYR A 92 1.58 -3.57 -0.74
CA TYR A 92 2.08 -4.88 -0.35
C TYR A 92 3.30 -4.74 0.55
N ALA A 93 3.35 -5.55 1.59
CA ALA A 93 4.52 -5.71 2.44
C ALA A 93 5.18 -7.06 2.17
N ARG A 94 6.50 -7.08 2.15
CA ARG A 94 7.30 -8.30 2.10
C ARG A 94 7.54 -8.78 3.51
N ASP A 95 7.21 -10.04 3.77
CA ASP A 95 7.52 -10.74 5.01
C ASP A 95 8.33 -12.01 4.68
N GLY A 96 9.62 -11.98 4.98
CA GLY A 96 10.59 -12.98 4.56
C GLY A 96 10.71 -13.01 3.03
N SER A 97 10.31 -14.13 2.42
CA SER A 97 10.30 -14.32 0.96
C SER A 97 8.94 -14.05 0.32
N ALA A 98 7.88 -13.84 1.12
CA ALA A 98 6.51 -13.70 0.62
C ALA A 98 6.06 -12.24 0.59
N TRP A 99 5.25 -11.90 -0.39
CA TRP A 99 4.50 -10.64 -0.39
C TRP A 99 3.13 -10.87 0.24
N ARG A 100 2.62 -9.87 0.96
CA ARG A 100 1.29 -9.87 1.59
C ARG A 100 0.56 -8.59 1.20
N PHE A 101 -0.71 -8.72 0.85
CA PHE A 101 -1.58 -7.58 0.60
C PHE A 101 -1.90 -6.87 1.93
N CYS A 102 -1.71 -5.56 1.98
CA CYS A 102 -1.95 -4.77 3.19
C CYS A 102 -3.17 -3.87 3.08
N SER A 103 -3.31 -3.16 1.97
CA SER A 103 -4.44 -2.26 1.76
C SER A 103 -4.53 -1.87 0.30
N ALA A 104 -5.70 -1.42 -0.09
CA ALA A 104 -5.90 -0.74 -1.35
C ALA A 104 -6.66 0.57 -1.09
N GLY A 105 -6.36 1.59 -1.88
CA GLY A 105 -7.07 2.84 -1.81
C GLY A 105 -7.01 3.66 -3.09
N THR A 106 -7.99 4.53 -3.25
CA THR A 106 -8.06 5.47 -4.37
C THR A 106 -7.35 6.78 -4.02
N PHE A 107 -6.85 7.47 -5.06
CA PHE A 107 -6.15 8.74 -4.94
C PHE A 107 -6.29 9.61 -6.19
#